data_AF-A0A317I898-F1
#
_entry.id   AF-A0A317I898-F1
#
_cell.length_a   1.000
_cell.length_b   1.000
_cell.length_c   1.000
_cell.angle_alpha   90.00
_cell.angle_beta   90.00
_cell.angle_gamma   90.00
#
_symmetry.space_group_name_H-M   'P 1'
#
loop_
_entity.id
_entity.type
_entity.pdbx_description
1 polymer ?
#
loop_
_entity_poly.entity_id
_entity_poly.type
_entity_poly.pdbx_seq_one_letter_code
_entity_poly.pdbx_strand_id
1 'polypeptide(L)'
;MGRFGDVWKSGKFSLNTKQQTPAEEGLSDEVVSMMQEISPEFGLTDASHVVLGALKSRRSLETGRWLSTLATEASATQPKLPQATTSSGSTTFDDMAAWVDQLFQQFRDLTFEFNKTAINSNLLVTLEQPETFEGPAAPGTFGRARVYRGRLTTSQWALAVLGREGKISIYLLPSALLLAFTAGQLNDRDYPPFIEVVKGNVNGRTGWTIGGQPAPPEAMPYLAKELLGDLIRVASGVMSENELFANTTEKPKLGENLAVGYTAPPQTPAPATAGSAKPAGSDSAISDACDLVDEAIERELKALYERASTLKPDSEQATPTRTKISNLEKFRSKMLAAFEEYTHVDQKTPN
;
A
#
# COMPACT_ATOMS: atom_id res chain seq x y z
N MET A 1 -15.80 -61.46 -1.01
CA MET A 1 -16.45 -60.47 -0.14
C MET A 1 -15.82 -59.12 -0.43
N GLY A 2 -16.58 -58.20 -1.02
CA GLY A 2 -16.11 -56.84 -1.30
C GLY A 2 -17.32 -55.94 -1.51
N ARG A 3 -17.44 -54.88 -0.70
CA ARG A 3 -18.38 -53.75 -0.86
C ARG A 3 -17.88 -52.55 -0.05
N PHE A 4 -16.97 -51.78 -0.62
CA PHE A 4 -16.57 -50.44 -0.15
C PHE A 4 -16.47 -49.45 -1.33
N GLY A 5 -17.38 -49.60 -2.31
CA GLY A 5 -17.33 -48.88 -3.58
C GLY A 5 -18.65 -48.28 -4.06
N ASP A 6 -19.58 -47.93 -3.16
CA ASP A 6 -20.95 -47.53 -3.57
C ASP A 6 -21.51 -46.25 -2.91
N VAL A 7 -20.68 -45.38 -2.34
CA VAL A 7 -21.17 -44.12 -1.73
C VAL A 7 -20.92 -42.88 -2.59
N TRP A 8 -20.20 -43.00 -3.71
CA TRP A 8 -19.87 -41.86 -4.60
C TRP A 8 -20.84 -41.66 -5.78
N LYS A 9 -21.95 -42.40 -5.86
CA LYS A 9 -22.83 -42.40 -7.06
C LYS A 9 -24.27 -41.92 -6.87
N SER A 10 -24.68 -41.38 -5.73
CA SER A 10 -25.99 -40.72 -5.61
C SER A 10 -25.84 -39.22 -5.41
N GLY A 11 -25.81 -38.48 -6.52
CA GLY A 11 -26.09 -37.05 -6.52
C GLY A 11 -27.49 -36.79 -5.95
N LYS A 12 -27.54 -36.20 -4.75
CA LYS A 12 -28.66 -35.47 -4.15
C LYS A 12 -28.23 -34.97 -2.75
N PHE A 13 -27.43 -33.91 -2.70
CA PHE A 13 -27.40 -33.05 -1.52
C PHE A 13 -28.34 -31.87 -1.78
N SER A 14 -29.54 -31.99 -1.21
CA SER A 14 -30.42 -30.84 -0.97
C SER A 14 -29.98 -30.25 0.36
N LEU A 15 -29.15 -29.22 0.33
CA LEU A 15 -28.82 -28.43 1.52
C LEU A 15 -29.79 -27.26 1.57
N ASN A 16 -30.73 -27.34 2.51
CA ASN A 16 -31.52 -26.21 2.98
C ASN A 16 -30.56 -25.16 3.56
N THR A 17 -30.24 -24.14 2.77
CA THR A 17 -29.51 -22.96 3.21
C THR A 17 -30.44 -22.06 4.03
N LYS A 18 -30.49 -22.33 5.33
CA LYS A 18 -30.82 -21.33 6.37
C LYS A 18 -29.86 -21.53 7.53
N GLN A 19 -28.64 -21.04 7.38
CA GLN A 19 -27.80 -20.63 8.48
C GLN A 19 -26.74 -19.68 7.91
N GLN A 20 -26.92 -18.40 8.23
CA GLN A 20 -25.93 -17.34 8.04
C GLN A 20 -24.66 -17.75 8.79
N THR A 21 -23.50 -17.73 8.12
CA THR A 21 -22.19 -17.82 8.76
C THR A 21 -21.64 -16.40 8.98
N PRO A 22 -21.44 -15.95 10.24
CA PRO A 22 -20.88 -14.64 10.60
C PRO A 22 -19.33 -14.64 10.63
N ALA A 23 -18.68 -15.46 9.81
CA ALA A 23 -17.25 -15.76 9.97
C ALA A 23 -16.31 -14.76 9.27
N GLU A 24 -16.78 -13.98 8.29
CA GLU A 24 -15.92 -13.06 7.52
C GLU A 24 -15.90 -11.63 8.10
N GLU A 25 -16.97 -11.16 8.75
CA GLU A 25 -16.98 -9.87 9.48
C GLU A 25 -16.10 -9.90 10.73
N GLY A 26 -15.96 -11.07 11.38
CA GLY A 26 -15.12 -11.22 12.57
C GLY A 26 -13.62 -11.09 12.28
N LEU A 27 -13.17 -11.46 11.07
CA LEU A 27 -11.74 -11.41 10.71
C LEU A 27 -11.26 -9.98 10.45
N SER A 28 -12.10 -9.11 9.88
CA SER A 28 -11.78 -7.69 9.75
C SER A 28 -11.79 -6.99 11.10
N ASP A 29 -12.76 -7.31 11.96
CA ASP A 29 -12.85 -6.71 13.30
C ASP A 29 -11.71 -7.17 14.22
N GLU A 30 -11.28 -8.43 14.10
CA GLU A 30 -10.16 -8.98 14.87
C GLU A 30 -8.81 -8.39 14.43
N VAL A 31 -8.59 -8.21 13.12
CA VAL A 31 -7.39 -7.54 12.60
C VAL A 31 -7.38 -6.05 12.95
N VAL A 32 -8.53 -5.37 12.88
CA VAL A 32 -8.68 -3.96 13.31
C VAL A 32 -8.45 -3.82 14.81
N SER A 33 -9.00 -4.72 15.64
CA SER A 33 -8.77 -4.74 17.09
C SER A 33 -7.30 -5.01 17.42
N MET A 34 -6.67 -5.95 16.73
CA MET A 34 -5.26 -6.28 16.93
C MET A 34 -4.33 -5.12 16.53
N MET A 35 -4.68 -4.35 15.49
CA MET A 35 -3.95 -3.13 15.10
C MET A 35 -4.18 -1.96 16.05
N GLN A 36 -5.40 -1.77 16.57
CA GLN A 36 -5.68 -0.78 17.62
C GLN A 36 -4.93 -1.09 18.93
N GLU A 37 -4.71 -2.37 19.25
CA GLU A 37 -3.89 -2.79 20.39
C GLU A 37 -2.37 -2.59 20.17
N ILE A 38 -1.92 -2.70 18.91
CA ILE A 38 -0.50 -2.47 18.54
C ILE A 38 -0.20 -0.96 18.46
N SER A 39 -1.21 -0.12 18.22
CA SER A 39 -1.03 1.31 18.00
C SER A 39 -2.29 2.13 18.35
N PRO A 40 -2.53 2.40 19.65
CA PRO A 40 -3.73 3.11 20.10
C PRO A 40 -3.81 4.58 19.66
N GLU A 41 -2.73 5.15 19.13
CA GLU A 41 -2.71 6.51 18.54
C GLU A 41 -3.38 6.57 17.16
N PHE A 42 -3.65 5.42 16.51
CA PHE A 42 -4.21 5.32 15.16
C PHE A 42 -5.70 4.93 15.12
N GLY A 43 -6.37 4.88 16.28
CA GLY A 43 -7.81 4.61 16.37
C GLY A 43 -8.64 5.77 15.82
N LEU A 44 -9.02 5.69 14.55
CA LEU A 44 -9.92 6.66 13.91
C LEU A 44 -11.35 6.51 14.46
N THR A 45 -11.91 7.60 15.00
CA THR A 45 -13.30 7.69 15.49
C THR A 45 -14.29 7.88 14.33
N ASP A 46 -15.56 7.51 14.48
CA ASP A 46 -16.61 7.70 13.44
C ASP A 46 -16.69 9.14 12.90
N ALA A 47 -16.45 10.15 13.75
CA ALA A 47 -16.39 11.55 13.34
C ALA A 47 -15.18 11.84 12.44
N SER A 48 -14.04 11.19 12.69
CA SER A 48 -12.84 11.31 11.87
C SER A 48 -13.02 10.69 10.48
N HIS A 49 -13.82 9.63 10.34
CA HIS A 49 -14.16 9.06 9.02
C HIS A 49 -14.98 10.03 8.16
N VAL A 50 -15.95 10.74 8.74
CA VAL A 50 -16.75 11.75 8.02
C VAL A 50 -15.90 12.95 7.60
N VAL A 51 -15.00 13.41 8.49
CA VAL A 51 -14.07 14.51 8.19
C VAL A 51 -13.04 14.09 7.15
N LEU A 52 -12.50 12.87 7.24
CA LEU A 52 -11.60 12.28 6.23
C LEU A 52 -12.28 12.19 4.87
N GLY A 53 -13.53 11.75 4.81
CA GLY A 53 -14.31 11.69 3.56
C GLY A 53 -14.49 13.07 2.93
N ALA A 54 -14.83 14.08 3.73
CA ALA A 54 -15.00 15.46 3.26
C ALA A 54 -13.68 16.08 2.74
N LEU A 55 -12.56 15.80 3.42
CA LEU A 55 -11.24 16.33 3.04
C LEU A 55 -10.68 15.63 1.80
N LYS A 56 -10.94 14.34 1.63
CA LYS A 56 -10.57 13.57 0.44
C LYS A 56 -11.39 13.93 -0.80
N SER A 57 -12.70 14.20 -0.62
CA SER A 57 -13.55 14.74 -1.69
C SER A 57 -13.04 16.10 -2.18
N ARG A 58 -12.60 16.96 -1.25
CA ARG A 58 -11.97 18.25 -1.57
C ARG A 58 -10.66 18.07 -2.33
N ARG A 59 -9.79 17.16 -1.89
CA ARG A 59 -8.53 16.84 -2.59
C ARG A 59 -8.79 16.38 -4.03
N SER A 60 -9.70 15.43 -4.23
CA SER A 60 -10.05 14.94 -5.57
C SER A 60 -10.61 16.06 -6.46
N LEU A 61 -11.43 16.97 -5.91
CA LEU A 61 -11.93 18.14 -6.63
C LEU A 61 -10.82 19.12 -7.02
N GLU A 62 -9.89 19.41 -6.10
CA GLU A 62 -8.78 20.33 -6.33
C GLU A 62 -7.76 19.75 -7.33
N THR A 63 -7.41 18.46 -7.20
CA THR A 63 -6.59 17.73 -8.18
C THR A 63 -7.25 17.70 -9.55
N GLY A 64 -8.55 17.42 -9.62
CA GLY A 64 -9.29 17.42 -10.88
C GLY A 64 -9.26 18.79 -11.57
N ARG A 65 -9.49 19.88 -10.83
CA ARG A 65 -9.43 21.25 -11.36
C ARG A 65 -8.04 21.62 -11.84
N TRP A 66 -7.01 21.29 -11.07
CA TRP A 66 -5.62 21.53 -11.42
C TRP A 66 -5.22 20.77 -12.69
N LEU A 67 -5.53 19.47 -12.76
CA LEU A 67 -5.27 18.65 -13.95
C LEU A 67 -5.99 19.16 -15.19
N SER A 68 -7.25 19.58 -15.07
CA SER A 68 -7.99 20.15 -16.21
C SER A 68 -7.35 21.45 -16.71
N THR A 69 -6.76 22.25 -15.80
CA THR A 69 -6.06 23.49 -16.17
C THR A 69 -4.78 23.16 -16.93
N LEU A 70 -3.95 22.25 -16.39
CA LEU A 70 -2.71 21.80 -17.03
C LEU A 70 -2.94 21.11 -18.38
N ALA A 71 -3.99 20.29 -18.49
CA ALA A 71 -4.34 19.64 -19.76
C ALA A 71 -4.71 20.66 -20.84
N THR A 72 -5.36 21.76 -20.45
CA THR A 72 -5.72 22.86 -21.35
C THR A 72 -4.46 23.61 -21.81
N GLU A 73 -3.52 23.87 -20.91
CA GLU A 73 -2.23 24.51 -21.21
C GLU A 73 -1.32 23.63 -22.10
N ALA A 74 -1.25 22.33 -21.80
CA ALA A 74 -0.49 21.36 -22.61
C ALA A 74 -1.07 21.23 -24.02
N SER A 75 -2.41 21.22 -24.13
CA SER A 75 -3.12 21.16 -25.43
C SER A 75 -2.95 22.42 -26.27
N ALA A 76 -2.65 23.58 -25.66
CA ALA A 76 -2.37 24.81 -26.39
C ALA A 76 -0.99 24.80 -27.08
N THR A 77 -0.10 23.88 -26.69
CA THR A 77 1.31 23.88 -27.09
C THR A 77 1.68 22.72 -28.05
N GLN A 78 0.80 21.73 -28.24
CA GLN A 78 1.03 20.62 -29.17
C GLN A 78 0.06 20.60 -30.36
N PRO A 79 0.53 20.25 -31.57
CA PRO A 79 -0.36 20.02 -32.71
C PRO A 79 -1.25 18.80 -32.42
N LYS A 80 -2.55 19.02 -32.57
CA LYS A 80 -3.63 18.07 -32.29
C LYS A 80 -3.43 16.77 -33.08
N LEU A 81 -2.87 15.74 -32.44
CA LEU A 81 -2.87 14.38 -32.97
C LEU A 81 -4.31 13.83 -32.97
N PRO A 82 -4.64 12.87 -33.85
CA PRO A 82 -5.99 12.36 -34.01
C PRO A 82 -6.49 11.79 -32.69
N GLN A 83 -7.60 12.35 -32.18
CA GLN A 83 -8.32 11.81 -31.04
C GLN A 83 -8.65 10.35 -31.34
N ALA A 84 -8.11 9.43 -30.53
CA ALA A 84 -8.43 8.02 -30.62
C ALA A 84 -9.94 7.85 -30.49
N THR A 85 -10.56 7.46 -31.61
CA THR A 85 -11.92 6.95 -31.64
C THR A 85 -11.97 5.75 -30.73
N THR A 86 -12.76 5.84 -29.65
CA THR A 86 -13.15 4.72 -28.80
C THR A 86 -13.61 3.58 -29.70
N SER A 87 -12.81 2.52 -29.76
CA SER A 87 -13.16 1.25 -30.38
C SER A 87 -14.48 0.79 -29.79
N SER A 88 -15.52 0.67 -30.61
CA SER A 88 -16.90 0.33 -30.23
C SER A 88 -17.10 -1.12 -29.78
N GLY A 89 -16.11 -1.69 -29.08
CA GLY A 89 -16.12 -3.06 -28.57
C GLY A 89 -15.25 -3.31 -27.33
N SER A 90 -14.58 -2.29 -26.75
CA SER A 90 -13.88 -2.46 -25.46
C SER A 90 -14.90 -2.52 -24.33
N THR A 91 -14.70 -3.47 -23.40
CA THR A 91 -15.52 -3.48 -22.19
C THR A 91 -15.13 -2.29 -21.31
N THR A 92 -16.05 -1.86 -20.46
CA THR A 92 -15.82 -0.89 -19.38
C THR A 92 -14.61 -1.22 -18.51
N PHE A 93 -14.30 -2.51 -18.36
CA PHE A 93 -13.11 -3.00 -17.66
C PHE A 93 -11.83 -2.81 -18.47
N ASP A 94 -11.85 -3.08 -19.77
CA ASP A 94 -10.67 -2.88 -20.64
C ASP A 94 -10.30 -1.39 -20.74
N ASP A 95 -11.31 -0.51 -20.84
CA ASP A 95 -11.12 0.95 -20.81
C ASP A 95 -10.45 1.41 -19.50
N MET A 96 -10.78 0.74 -18.39
CA MET A 96 -10.22 1.02 -17.07
C MET A 96 -8.78 0.51 -16.98
N ALA A 97 -8.54 -0.73 -17.40
CA ALA A 97 -7.22 -1.33 -17.41
C ALA A 97 -6.25 -0.50 -18.25
N ALA A 98 -6.67 -0.07 -19.45
CA ALA A 98 -5.86 0.79 -20.31
C ALA A 98 -5.53 2.15 -19.68
N TRP A 99 -6.44 2.74 -18.91
CA TRP A 99 -6.17 3.99 -18.18
C TRP A 99 -5.15 3.76 -17.06
N VAL A 100 -5.29 2.67 -16.29
CA VAL A 100 -4.34 2.29 -15.23
C VAL A 100 -2.96 1.97 -15.82
N ASP A 101 -2.90 1.26 -16.95
CA ASP A 101 -1.64 0.95 -17.64
C ASP A 101 -0.89 2.20 -18.06
N GLN A 102 -1.59 3.21 -18.58
CA GLN A 102 -0.99 4.50 -18.91
C GLN A 102 -0.42 5.19 -17.67
N LEU A 103 -1.14 5.14 -16.54
CA LEU A 103 -0.64 5.68 -15.28
C LEU A 103 0.63 4.93 -14.82
N PHE A 104 0.63 3.60 -14.88
CA PHE A 104 1.78 2.78 -14.47
C PHE A 104 2.98 2.89 -15.41
N GLN A 105 2.75 3.17 -16.68
CA GLN A 105 3.81 3.52 -17.60
C GLN A 105 4.52 4.81 -17.16
N GLN A 106 3.77 5.84 -16.76
CA GLN A 106 4.37 7.07 -16.21
C GLN A 106 5.11 6.80 -14.90
N PHE A 107 4.55 5.96 -14.01
CA PHE A 107 5.23 5.58 -12.78
C PHE A 107 6.54 4.86 -13.04
N ARG A 108 6.61 3.96 -14.02
CA ARG A 108 7.86 3.24 -14.36
C ARG A 108 8.99 4.19 -14.69
N ASP A 109 8.72 5.18 -15.53
CA ASP A 109 9.73 6.15 -15.94
C ASP A 109 10.16 7.04 -14.76
N LEU A 110 9.20 7.49 -13.95
CA LEU A 110 9.47 8.33 -12.78
C LEU A 110 10.20 7.58 -11.66
N THR A 111 9.82 6.35 -11.35
CA THR A 111 10.48 5.54 -10.31
C THR A 111 11.89 5.16 -10.73
N PHE A 112 12.12 4.90 -12.02
CA PHE A 112 13.46 4.65 -12.55
C PHE A 112 14.37 5.87 -12.34
N GLU A 113 13.93 7.07 -12.72
CA GLU A 113 14.73 8.29 -12.52
C GLU A 113 14.93 8.61 -11.03
N PHE A 114 13.88 8.47 -10.21
CA PHE A 114 13.97 8.73 -8.77
C PHE A 114 14.95 7.77 -8.08
N ASN A 115 14.86 6.47 -8.36
CA ASN A 115 15.70 5.46 -7.71
C ASN A 115 17.18 5.62 -8.03
N LYS A 116 17.57 6.24 -9.15
CA LYS A 116 18.98 6.60 -9.42
C LYS A 116 19.54 7.56 -8.37
N THR A 117 18.69 8.40 -7.79
CA THR A 117 19.08 9.41 -6.79
C THR A 117 18.86 8.94 -5.35
N ALA A 118 17.92 8.01 -5.15
CA ALA A 118 17.52 7.51 -3.83
C ALA A 118 18.28 6.24 -3.38
N ILE A 119 19.40 5.89 -4.04
CA ILE A 119 20.20 4.70 -3.73
C ILE A 119 20.63 4.73 -2.25
N ASN A 120 20.51 3.59 -1.56
CA ASN A 120 20.80 3.43 -0.12
C ASN A 120 19.93 4.26 0.83
N SER A 121 18.76 4.72 0.37
CA SER A 121 17.76 5.34 1.25
C SER A 121 16.56 4.42 1.48
N ASN A 122 15.87 4.63 2.60
CA ASN A 122 14.59 3.97 2.91
C ASN A 122 13.45 4.37 1.95
N LEU A 123 13.72 5.30 1.03
CA LEU A 123 12.78 5.85 0.05
C LEU A 123 12.83 5.13 -1.30
N LEU A 124 13.68 4.11 -1.46
CA LEU A 124 13.72 3.32 -2.70
C LEU A 124 12.32 2.80 -3.03
N VAL A 125 11.86 3.10 -4.25
CA VAL A 125 10.50 2.78 -4.69
C VAL A 125 10.51 1.52 -5.53
N THR A 126 9.81 0.49 -5.06
CA THR A 126 9.52 -0.71 -5.85
C THR A 126 8.19 -0.53 -6.56
N LEU A 127 8.13 -0.86 -7.86
CA LEU A 127 6.92 -0.80 -8.68
C LEU A 127 6.48 -2.22 -9.01
N GLU A 128 5.24 -2.57 -8.65
CA GLU A 128 4.57 -3.79 -9.08
C GLU A 128 3.58 -3.44 -10.20
N GLN A 129 3.75 -4.07 -11.36
CA GLN A 129 2.89 -3.79 -12.51
C GLN A 129 1.45 -4.23 -12.25
N PRO A 130 0.46 -3.57 -12.88
CA PRO A 130 -0.93 -3.92 -12.69
C PRO A 130 -1.26 -5.32 -13.21
N GLU A 131 -1.87 -6.13 -12.36
CA GLU A 131 -2.34 -7.48 -12.70
C GLU A 131 -3.84 -7.63 -12.46
N THR A 132 -4.47 -8.53 -13.23
CA THR A 132 -5.89 -8.86 -13.06
C THR A 132 -6.06 -9.96 -12.03
N PHE A 133 -6.90 -9.69 -11.03
CA PHE A 133 -7.29 -10.65 -10.02
C PHE A 133 -8.79 -10.93 -10.16
N GLU A 134 -9.16 -12.21 -10.14
CA GLU A 134 -10.56 -12.64 -10.07
C GLU A 134 -10.88 -13.10 -8.66
N GLY A 135 -11.84 -12.43 -8.02
CA GLY A 135 -12.32 -12.76 -6.68
C GLY A 135 -13.81 -13.07 -6.66
N PRO A 136 -14.33 -13.57 -5.52
CA PRO A 136 -15.78 -13.63 -5.31
C PRO A 136 -16.37 -12.22 -5.44
N ALA A 137 -17.49 -12.09 -6.15
CA ALA A 137 -18.19 -10.82 -6.21
C ALA A 137 -18.74 -10.40 -4.84
N ALA A 138 -18.97 -9.10 -4.68
CA ALA A 138 -19.54 -8.55 -3.45
C ALA A 138 -20.88 -9.24 -3.08
N PRO A 139 -21.22 -9.31 -1.78
CA PRO A 139 -22.47 -9.91 -1.33
C PRO A 139 -23.68 -9.31 -2.06
N GLY A 140 -24.47 -10.17 -2.73
CA GLY A 140 -25.64 -9.76 -3.50
C GLY A 140 -25.45 -9.66 -5.02
N THR A 141 -24.21 -9.79 -5.52
CA THR A 141 -23.93 -9.83 -6.96
C THR A 141 -23.55 -11.25 -7.38
N PHE A 142 -24.24 -11.81 -8.38
CA PHE A 142 -23.88 -13.11 -8.96
C PHE A 142 -22.68 -12.94 -9.89
N GLY A 143 -21.58 -13.64 -9.61
CA GLY A 143 -20.43 -13.72 -10.52
C GLY A 143 -19.07 -13.64 -9.82
N ARG A 144 -18.02 -13.48 -10.63
CA ARG A 144 -16.67 -13.16 -10.18
C ARG A 144 -16.41 -11.68 -10.39
N ALA A 145 -15.92 -10.99 -9.37
CA ALA A 145 -15.45 -9.63 -9.51
C ALA A 145 -14.04 -9.64 -10.08
N ARG A 146 -13.83 -8.91 -11.18
CA ARG A 146 -12.50 -8.62 -11.70
C ARG A 146 -11.99 -7.35 -11.07
N VAL A 147 -10.79 -7.41 -10.52
CA VAL A 147 -10.08 -6.26 -9.95
C VAL A 147 -8.74 -6.17 -10.65
N TYR A 148 -8.43 -4.98 -11.16
CA TYR A 148 -7.11 -4.68 -11.73
C TYR A 148 -6.28 -3.94 -10.70
N ARG A 149 -5.09 -4.43 -10.35
CA ARG A 149 -4.32 -3.89 -9.23
C ARG A 149 -2.85 -3.77 -9.57
N GLY A 150 -2.30 -2.58 -9.34
CA GLY A 150 -0.86 -2.36 -9.25
C GLY A 150 -0.51 -1.56 -8.00
N ARG A 151 0.78 -1.47 -7.65
CA ARG A 151 1.23 -0.69 -6.49
C ARG A 151 2.65 -0.15 -6.64
N LEU A 152 2.92 0.94 -5.92
CA LEU A 152 4.24 1.47 -5.65
C LEU A 152 4.50 1.33 -4.15
N THR A 153 5.69 0.89 -3.77
CA THR A 153 6.01 0.64 -2.36
C THR A 153 7.39 1.17 -2.02
N THR A 154 7.46 1.95 -0.95
CA THR A 154 8.68 2.23 -0.19
C THR A 154 8.78 1.27 0.99
N SER A 155 9.83 1.39 1.81
CA SER A 155 9.98 0.57 3.01
C SER A 155 8.80 0.70 4.00
N GLN A 156 8.23 1.90 4.15
CA GLN A 156 7.20 2.18 5.15
C GLN A 156 5.81 2.46 4.56
N TRP A 157 5.73 2.97 3.33
CA TRP A 157 4.49 3.42 2.70
C TRP A 157 4.29 2.87 1.31
N ALA A 158 3.03 2.75 0.92
CA ALA A 158 2.62 2.28 -0.38
C ALA A 158 1.48 3.09 -0.99
N LEU A 159 1.56 3.25 -2.31
CA LEU A 159 0.50 3.76 -3.15
C LEU A 159 -0.12 2.58 -3.92
N ALA A 160 -1.36 2.21 -3.60
CA ALA A 160 -2.06 1.12 -4.28
C ALA A 160 -3.12 1.69 -5.24
N VAL A 161 -3.19 1.14 -6.45
CA VAL A 161 -4.20 1.51 -7.44
C VAL A 161 -5.09 0.30 -7.67
N LEU A 162 -6.39 0.44 -7.39
CA LEU A 162 -7.40 -0.59 -7.57
C LEU A 162 -8.43 -0.15 -8.60
N GLY A 163 -8.46 -0.86 -9.71
CA GLY A 163 -9.43 -0.72 -10.77
C GLY A 163 -10.56 -1.72 -10.66
N ARG A 164 -11.80 -1.22 -10.64
CA ARG A 164 -13.03 -1.97 -10.80
C ARG A 164 -13.79 -1.42 -12.00
N GLU A 165 -14.83 -2.11 -12.42
CA GLU A 165 -15.66 -1.63 -13.53
C GLU A 165 -16.23 -0.23 -13.23
N GLY A 166 -15.83 0.77 -14.03
CA GLY A 166 -16.30 2.16 -13.90
C GLY A 166 -15.68 3.00 -12.76
N LYS A 167 -14.79 2.43 -11.92
CA LYS A 167 -14.17 3.12 -10.79
C LYS A 167 -12.71 2.70 -10.61
N ILE A 168 -11.82 3.66 -10.43
CA ILE A 168 -10.43 3.45 -10.02
C ILE A 168 -10.24 4.15 -8.68
N SER A 169 -9.82 3.40 -7.68
CA SER A 169 -9.55 3.88 -6.35
C SER A 169 -8.04 3.84 -6.12
N ILE A 170 -7.45 4.99 -5.78
CA ILE A 170 -6.04 5.12 -5.44
C ILE A 170 -5.95 5.28 -3.93
N TYR A 171 -5.11 4.50 -3.28
CA TYR A 171 -4.92 4.49 -1.83
C TYR A 171 -3.49 4.82 -1.49
N LEU A 172 -3.30 5.53 -0.37
CA LEU A 172 -2.01 5.75 0.26
C LEU A 172 -2.06 5.17 1.67
N LEU A 173 -1.24 4.16 1.94
CA LEU A 173 -1.31 3.35 3.15
C LEU A 173 0.08 2.86 3.59
N PRO A 174 0.28 2.56 4.89
CA PRO A 174 1.48 1.87 5.34
C PRO A 174 1.74 0.54 4.60
N SER A 175 2.99 0.28 4.24
CA SER A 175 3.40 -0.94 3.51
C SER A 175 3.05 -2.23 4.26
N ALA A 176 3.04 -2.20 5.60
CA ALA A 176 2.67 -3.35 6.43
C ALA A 176 1.23 -3.83 6.16
N LEU A 177 0.32 -2.92 5.81
CA LEU A 177 -1.07 -3.26 5.52
C LEU A 177 -1.22 -4.01 4.19
N LEU A 178 -0.32 -3.81 3.24
CA LEU A 178 -0.40 -4.48 1.94
C LEU A 178 -0.26 -6.01 2.02
N LEU A 179 0.45 -6.53 3.02
CA LEU A 179 0.61 -7.96 3.22
C LEU A 179 -0.66 -8.62 3.77
N ALA A 180 -1.46 -7.85 4.51
CA ALA A 180 -2.72 -8.31 5.08
C ALA A 180 -3.87 -8.32 4.06
N PHE A 181 -3.75 -7.56 2.96
CA PHE A 181 -4.80 -7.47 1.95
C PHE A 181 -4.66 -8.54 0.87
N THR A 182 -5.52 -9.56 0.93
CA THR A 182 -5.82 -10.36 -0.28
C THR A 182 -6.63 -9.54 -1.28
N ALA A 183 -6.49 -9.87 -2.57
CA ALA A 183 -7.13 -9.14 -3.65
C ALA A 183 -8.66 -9.01 -3.42
N GLY A 184 -9.13 -7.79 -3.22
CA GLY A 184 -10.54 -7.48 -2.97
C GLY A 184 -10.90 -7.04 -1.54
N GLN A 185 -10.00 -7.18 -0.57
CA GLN A 185 -10.27 -6.85 0.84
C GLN A 185 -10.07 -5.37 1.21
N LEU A 186 -9.44 -4.56 0.34
CA LEU A 186 -9.47 -3.10 0.51
C LEU A 186 -10.88 -2.62 0.22
N ASN A 187 -11.62 -2.42 1.30
CA ASN A 187 -12.95 -1.86 1.30
C ASN A 187 -12.87 -0.35 1.52
N ASP A 188 -13.58 0.40 0.67
CA ASP A 188 -13.68 1.86 0.74
C ASP A 188 -14.18 2.35 2.11
N ARG A 189 -14.87 1.48 2.87
CA ARG A 189 -15.34 1.77 4.24
C ARG A 189 -14.20 1.83 5.25
N ASP A 190 -13.32 0.85 5.24
CA ASP A 190 -12.28 0.69 6.26
C ASP A 190 -11.07 1.57 5.92
N TYR A 191 -10.79 1.70 4.62
CA TYR A 191 -9.72 2.54 4.11
C TYR A 191 -10.26 3.40 2.97
N PRO A 192 -10.66 4.66 3.23
CA PRO A 192 -11.20 5.49 2.18
C PRO A 192 -10.12 5.85 1.14
N PRO A 193 -10.44 5.81 -0.17
CA PRO A 193 -9.47 6.11 -1.21
C PRO A 193 -8.94 7.55 -1.10
N PHE A 194 -7.65 7.68 -1.39
CA PHE A 194 -6.94 8.94 -1.47
C PHE A 194 -7.38 9.79 -2.66
N ILE A 195 -7.55 9.15 -3.82
CA ILE A 195 -8.13 9.73 -5.03
C ILE A 195 -9.10 8.71 -5.63
N GLU A 196 -10.26 9.20 -6.06
CA GLU A 196 -11.21 8.43 -6.85
C GLU A 196 -11.28 8.95 -8.28
N VAL A 197 -11.10 8.02 -9.23
CA VAL A 197 -11.34 8.24 -10.65
C VAL A 197 -12.60 7.48 -11.03
N VAL A 198 -13.59 8.18 -11.54
CA VAL A 198 -14.89 7.59 -11.91
C VAL A 198 -15.20 7.87 -13.37
N LYS A 199 -15.85 6.91 -14.02
CA LYS A 199 -16.37 7.12 -15.38
C LYS A 199 -17.56 8.08 -15.28
N GLY A 200 -17.41 9.24 -15.92
CA GLY A 200 -18.40 10.31 -15.89
C GLY A 200 -18.70 10.84 -17.28
N ASN A 201 -19.80 11.57 -17.43
CA ASN A 201 -20.11 12.31 -18.64
C ASN A 201 -19.82 13.80 -18.40
N VAL A 202 -18.83 14.33 -19.11
CA VAL A 202 -18.45 15.75 -19.03
C VAL A 202 -18.61 16.34 -20.43
N ASN A 203 -19.43 17.38 -20.56
CA ASN A 203 -19.69 18.07 -21.84
C ASN A 203 -20.15 17.14 -22.98
N GLY A 204 -20.95 16.13 -22.66
CA GLY A 204 -21.49 15.17 -23.63
C GLY A 204 -20.50 14.09 -24.08
N ARG A 205 -19.30 14.05 -23.48
CA ARG A 205 -18.30 12.99 -23.71
C ARG A 205 -18.17 12.13 -22.46
N THR A 206 -18.34 10.82 -22.63
CA THR A 206 -18.03 9.85 -21.57
C THR A 206 -16.53 9.69 -21.46
N GLY A 207 -15.99 9.87 -20.26
CA GLY A 207 -14.56 9.73 -20.00
C GLY A 207 -14.26 9.53 -18.51
N TRP A 208 -12.99 9.35 -18.20
CA TRP A 208 -12.52 9.29 -16.81
C TRP A 208 -12.49 10.68 -16.20
N THR A 209 -12.98 10.79 -14.96
CA THR A 209 -13.07 12.04 -14.23
C THR A 209 -12.51 11.90 -12.83
N ILE A 210 -11.85 12.96 -12.34
CA ILE A 210 -11.35 13.08 -10.98
C ILE A 210 -12.03 14.29 -10.36
N GLY A 211 -12.77 14.09 -9.26
CA GLY A 211 -13.55 15.17 -8.64
C GLY A 211 -14.56 15.84 -9.60
N GLY A 212 -15.11 15.07 -10.55
CA GLY A 212 -16.04 15.57 -11.57
C GLY A 212 -15.41 16.41 -12.68
N GLN A 213 -14.09 16.56 -12.71
CA GLN A 213 -13.35 17.21 -13.80
C GLN A 213 -12.79 16.14 -14.75
N PRO A 214 -12.70 16.43 -16.06
CA PRO A 214 -12.15 15.48 -17.01
C PRO A 214 -10.68 15.22 -16.70
N ALA A 215 -10.28 13.95 -16.67
CA ALA A 215 -8.90 13.49 -16.48
C ALA A 215 -8.41 12.85 -17.78
N PRO A 216 -8.06 13.67 -18.80
CA PRO A 216 -7.69 13.17 -20.10
C PRO A 216 -6.28 12.56 -20.05
N PRO A 217 -5.93 11.65 -20.98
CA PRO A 217 -4.62 10.98 -21.01
C PRO A 217 -3.42 11.94 -20.99
N GLU A 218 -3.56 13.13 -21.57
CA GLU A 218 -2.52 14.17 -21.61
C GLU A 218 -2.19 14.73 -20.22
N ALA A 219 -3.11 14.60 -19.26
CA ALA A 219 -2.90 15.00 -17.87
C ALA A 219 -2.17 13.92 -17.04
N MET A 220 -2.05 12.70 -17.56
CA MET A 220 -1.51 11.54 -16.84
C MET A 220 -0.08 11.76 -16.28
N PRO A 221 0.87 12.36 -17.02
CA PRO A 221 2.22 12.60 -16.50
C PRO A 221 2.23 13.51 -15.27
N TYR A 222 1.32 14.49 -15.22
CA TYR A 222 1.21 15.40 -14.07
C TYR A 222 0.59 14.70 -12.86
N LEU A 223 -0.46 13.89 -13.09
CA LEU A 223 -1.06 13.08 -12.03
C LEU A 223 -0.05 12.08 -11.45
N ALA A 224 0.71 11.39 -12.30
CA ALA A 224 1.73 10.43 -11.85
C ALA A 224 2.83 11.11 -11.03
N LYS A 225 3.31 12.29 -11.47
CA LYS A 225 4.29 13.08 -10.71
C LYS A 225 3.76 13.50 -9.35
N GLU A 226 2.52 13.98 -9.30
CA GLU A 226 1.88 14.41 -8.05
C GLU A 226 1.74 13.23 -7.08
N LEU A 227 1.21 12.10 -7.54
CA LEU A 227 1.01 10.90 -6.73
C LEU A 227 2.32 10.29 -6.22
N LEU A 228 3.36 10.27 -7.06
CA LEU A 228 4.68 9.81 -6.63
C LEU A 228 5.30 10.80 -5.63
N GLY A 229 5.19 12.11 -5.89
CA GLY A 229 5.64 13.16 -4.98
C GLY A 229 4.98 13.03 -3.61
N ASP A 230 3.66 12.84 -3.57
CA ASP A 230 2.90 12.57 -2.35
C ASP A 230 3.44 11.35 -1.60
N LEU A 231 3.62 10.22 -2.30
CA LEU A 231 4.18 9.00 -1.69
C LEU A 231 5.55 9.27 -1.03
N ILE A 232 6.44 9.97 -1.72
CA ILE A 232 7.78 10.28 -1.20
C ILE A 232 7.73 11.27 -0.04
N ARG A 233 6.89 12.31 -0.11
CA ARG A 233 6.74 13.29 0.97
C ARG A 233 6.21 12.64 2.25
N VAL A 234 5.28 11.70 2.11
CA VAL A 234 4.76 10.93 3.24
C VAL A 234 5.81 9.95 3.77
N ALA A 235 6.49 9.21 2.89
CA ALA A 235 7.54 8.28 3.28
C ALA A 235 8.76 8.96 3.93
N SER A 236 9.04 10.22 3.60
CA SER A 236 10.12 11.01 4.20
C SER A 236 9.70 11.73 5.49
N GLY A 237 8.42 11.65 5.89
CA GLY A 237 7.89 12.37 7.05
C GLY A 237 7.80 13.89 6.87
N VAL A 238 8.02 14.41 5.66
CA VAL A 238 7.91 15.84 5.33
C VAL A 238 6.45 16.28 5.24
N MET A 239 5.56 15.37 4.85
CA MET A 239 4.12 15.60 4.85
C MET A 239 3.51 14.95 6.08
N SER A 240 2.93 15.77 6.94
CA SER A 240 2.20 15.30 8.12
C SER A 240 0.83 14.73 7.72
N GLU A 241 0.29 13.79 8.50
CA GLU A 241 -1.09 13.31 8.34
C GLU A 241 -2.10 14.47 8.34
N ASN A 242 -1.84 15.52 9.13
CA ASN A 242 -2.64 16.74 9.13
C ASN A 242 -2.58 17.52 7.80
N GLU A 243 -1.50 17.42 7.02
CA GLU A 243 -1.43 18.06 5.71
C GLU A 243 -2.11 17.22 4.62
N LEU A 244 -2.17 15.90 4.79
CA LEU A 244 -2.94 14.98 3.96
C LEU A 244 -4.46 15.06 4.25
N PHE A 245 -4.81 15.35 5.51
CA PHE A 245 -6.13 15.07 6.09
C PHE A 245 -6.67 16.15 7.04
N ALA A 246 -6.12 17.37 7.11
CA ALA A 246 -6.72 18.46 7.88
C ALA A 246 -7.19 19.62 7.00
N ASN A 247 -8.17 20.34 7.56
CA ASN A 247 -8.82 21.50 6.97
C ASN A 247 -7.89 22.73 7.08
N THR A 248 -6.77 22.72 6.36
CA THR A 248 -5.94 23.93 6.25
C THR A 248 -6.66 24.93 5.35
N THR A 249 -6.73 26.17 5.81
CA THR A 249 -7.21 27.33 5.04
C THR A 249 -6.28 27.63 3.85
N GLU A 250 -5.08 27.07 3.86
CA GLU A 250 -4.12 27.14 2.77
C GLU A 250 -4.48 26.15 1.67
N LYS A 251 -4.52 26.64 0.42
CA LYS A 251 -4.74 25.80 -0.77
C LYS A 251 -3.63 24.75 -0.82
N PRO A 252 -3.94 23.47 -1.08
CA PRO A 252 -2.89 22.49 -1.32
C PRO A 252 -2.00 22.95 -2.46
N LYS A 253 -0.69 22.89 -2.24
CA LYS A 253 0.35 23.25 -3.22
C LYS A 253 0.47 22.17 -4.28
N LEU A 254 -0.60 21.99 -5.06
CA LEU A 254 -0.65 21.07 -6.20
C LEU A 254 0.35 21.54 -7.27
N GLY A 255 1.20 20.64 -7.76
CA GLY A 255 2.14 20.93 -8.84
C GLY A 255 3.47 21.59 -8.45
N GLU A 256 3.66 21.99 -7.19
CA GLU A 256 4.98 22.35 -6.63
C GLU A 256 5.71 21.13 -6.01
N ASN A 257 5.04 19.97 -5.93
CA ASN A 257 5.51 18.74 -5.29
C ASN A 257 6.57 17.98 -6.08
N LEU A 258 7.36 18.69 -6.88
CA LEU A 258 8.51 18.10 -7.53
C LEU A 258 9.44 17.52 -6.46
N ALA A 259 9.64 16.21 -6.49
CA ALA A 259 10.82 15.52 -5.96
C ALA A 259 12.14 16.02 -6.59
N VAL A 260 12.14 17.18 -7.27
CA VAL A 260 13.31 17.95 -7.72
C VAL A 260 13.76 18.78 -6.53
N GLY A 261 14.46 18.14 -5.61
CA GLY A 261 14.91 18.83 -4.40
C GLY A 261 15.33 17.90 -3.27
N TYR A 262 15.13 16.58 -3.39
CA TYR A 262 15.81 15.66 -2.48
C TYR A 262 17.32 15.71 -2.76
N THR A 263 17.97 16.63 -2.07
CA THR A 263 19.38 16.49 -1.72
C THR A 263 19.37 15.59 -0.50
N ALA A 264 20.01 14.42 -0.62
CA ALA A 264 20.27 13.60 0.57
C ALA A 264 20.81 14.53 1.67
N PRO A 265 20.31 14.46 2.91
CA PRO A 265 20.86 15.28 3.99
C PRO A 265 22.38 15.11 3.96
N PRO A 266 23.17 16.20 4.04
CA PRO A 266 24.62 16.10 4.04
C PRO A 266 24.95 15.08 5.12
N GLN A 267 25.57 13.98 4.71
CA GLN A 267 26.07 12.97 5.63
C GLN A 267 26.90 13.75 6.63
N THR A 268 26.41 13.89 7.87
CA THR A 268 27.23 14.43 8.93
C THR A 268 28.41 13.48 8.96
N PRO A 269 29.65 13.94 8.69
CA PRO A 269 30.76 13.04 8.56
C PRO A 269 30.88 12.30 9.88
N ALA A 270 30.50 11.03 9.86
CA ALA A 270 30.84 10.12 10.92
C ALA A 270 32.37 10.22 11.08
N PRO A 271 32.87 10.35 12.32
CA PRO A 271 34.30 10.47 12.56
C PRO A 271 35.01 9.34 11.82
N ALA A 272 35.94 9.73 10.96
CA ALA A 272 36.65 8.85 10.04
C ALA A 272 37.36 7.73 10.81
N THR A 273 36.73 6.55 10.87
CA THR A 273 37.46 5.29 10.97
C THR A 273 37.89 4.91 9.56
N ALA A 274 39.12 5.31 9.23
CA ALA A 274 39.82 4.84 8.05
C ALA A 274 39.93 3.30 8.11
N GLY A 275 39.11 2.63 7.31
CA GLY A 275 39.13 1.19 7.12
C GLY A 275 38.54 0.89 5.76
N SER A 276 39.41 0.86 4.75
CA SER A 276 39.12 0.42 3.39
C SER A 276 38.32 -0.89 3.37
N ALA A 277 37.11 -0.87 2.80
CA ALA A 277 36.37 -2.07 2.44
C ALA A 277 35.84 -1.97 1.01
N LYS A 278 36.57 -2.66 0.13
CA LYS A 278 36.15 -3.25 -1.14
C LYS A 278 34.76 -3.91 -0.98
N PRO A 279 33.90 -3.99 -2.01
CA PRO A 279 32.61 -4.66 -1.90
C PRO A 279 32.84 -6.13 -1.56
N ALA A 280 32.65 -6.49 -0.29
CA ALA A 280 32.64 -7.85 0.20
C ALA A 280 31.27 -8.46 -0.12
N GLY A 281 31.25 -9.77 -0.36
CA GLY A 281 30.07 -10.51 -0.79
C GLY A 281 28.85 -10.32 0.11
N SER A 282 27.71 -10.72 -0.43
CA SER A 282 26.36 -10.74 0.16
C SER A 282 26.30 -11.10 1.64
N ASP A 283 27.23 -11.91 2.13
CA ASP A 283 27.20 -12.48 3.47
C ASP A 283 27.54 -11.46 4.56
N SER A 284 28.34 -10.44 4.23
CA SER A 284 28.65 -9.34 5.16
C SER A 284 27.43 -8.45 5.43
N ALA A 285 26.66 -8.13 4.39
CA ALA A 285 25.44 -7.35 4.50
C ALA A 285 24.32 -8.09 5.25
N ILE A 286 24.28 -9.43 5.14
CA ILE A 286 23.33 -10.27 5.87
C ILE A 286 23.69 -10.32 7.35
N SER A 287 24.97 -10.47 7.69
CA SER A 287 25.44 -10.42 9.09
C SER A 287 25.12 -9.08 9.74
N ASP A 288 25.42 -7.97 9.07
CA ASP A 288 25.16 -6.62 9.58
C ASP A 288 23.66 -6.37 9.80
N ALA A 289 22.81 -6.88 8.91
CA ALA A 289 21.35 -6.79 9.06
C ALA A 289 20.84 -7.62 10.25
N CYS A 290 21.40 -8.81 10.49
CA CYS A 290 21.07 -9.66 11.62
C CYS A 290 21.46 -9.01 12.96
N ASP A 291 22.64 -8.38 13.03
CA ASP A 291 23.10 -7.69 14.24
C ASP A 291 22.18 -6.51 14.60
N LEU A 292 21.73 -5.74 13.60
CA LEU A 292 20.77 -4.65 13.80
C LEU A 292 19.41 -5.13 14.34
N VAL A 293 18.92 -6.26 13.82
CA VAL A 293 17.65 -6.84 14.29
C VAL A 293 17.80 -7.39 15.70
N ASP A 294 18.91 -8.06 16.03
CA ASP A 294 19.15 -8.57 17.38
C ASP A 294 19.25 -7.43 18.41
N GLU A 295 19.96 -6.34 18.08
CA GLU A 295 20.06 -5.17 18.96
C GLU A 295 18.69 -4.52 19.21
N ALA A 296 17.84 -4.44 18.17
CA ALA A 296 16.49 -3.90 18.30
C ALA A 296 15.61 -4.79 19.21
N ILE A 297 15.70 -6.12 19.06
CA ILE A 297 14.97 -7.08 19.90
C ILE A 297 15.44 -6.99 21.36
N GLU A 298 16.76 -6.91 21.60
CA GLU A 298 17.30 -6.79 22.97
C GLU A 298 16.84 -5.50 23.65
N ARG A 299 16.81 -4.38 22.91
CA ARG A 299 16.32 -3.10 23.43
C ARG A 299 14.85 -3.18 23.84
N GLU A 300 14.01 -3.81 23.02
CA GLU A 300 12.58 -3.96 23.30
C GLU A 300 12.32 -4.94 24.45
N LEU A 301 13.05 -6.08 24.49
CA LEU A 301 12.99 -7.02 25.61
C LEU A 301 13.37 -6.33 26.92
N LYS A 302 14.45 -5.53 26.93
CA LYS A 302 14.87 -4.78 28.11
C LYS A 302 13.77 -3.83 28.58
N ALA A 303 13.14 -3.08 27.68
CA ALA A 303 12.04 -2.18 28.02
C ALA A 303 10.82 -2.93 28.59
N LEU A 304 10.48 -4.09 28.02
CA LEU A 304 9.40 -4.94 28.52
C LEU A 304 9.70 -5.54 29.90
N TYR A 305 10.95 -5.95 30.15
CA TYR A 305 11.39 -6.46 31.45
C TYR A 305 11.39 -5.36 32.52
N GLU A 306 11.85 -4.16 32.20
CA GLU A 306 11.75 -3.00 33.09
C GLU A 306 10.28 -2.70 33.42
N ARG A 307 9.39 -2.67 32.42
CA ARG A 307 7.95 -2.49 32.63
C ARG A 307 7.35 -3.60 33.49
N ALA A 308 7.67 -4.87 33.20
CA ALA A 308 7.19 -6.02 33.95
C ALA A 308 7.64 -5.98 35.42
N SER A 309 8.84 -5.47 35.71
CA SER A 309 9.37 -5.34 37.08
C SER A 309 8.58 -4.34 37.95
N THR A 310 7.91 -3.37 37.31
CA THR A 310 7.08 -2.37 38.01
C THR A 310 5.63 -2.81 38.22
N LEU A 311 5.20 -3.87 37.51
CA LEU A 311 3.82 -4.34 37.55
C LEU A 311 3.60 -5.34 38.68
N LYS A 312 2.46 -5.20 39.38
CA LYS A 312 2.03 -6.23 40.33
C LYS A 312 1.65 -7.51 39.57
N PRO A 313 1.95 -8.71 40.11
CA PRO A 313 1.68 -9.98 39.45
C PRO A 313 0.24 -10.18 38.97
N ASP A 314 -0.72 -9.61 39.71
CA ASP A 314 -2.16 -9.74 39.46
C ASP A 314 -2.77 -8.52 38.74
N SER A 315 -1.92 -7.61 38.24
CA SER A 315 -2.42 -6.48 37.45
C SER A 315 -2.89 -6.94 36.08
N GLU A 316 -3.96 -6.32 35.56
CA GLU A 316 -4.49 -6.61 34.22
C GLU A 316 -3.44 -6.45 33.12
N GLN A 317 -2.40 -5.62 33.35
CA GLN A 317 -1.29 -5.41 32.41
C GLN A 317 -0.13 -6.41 32.58
N ALA A 318 -0.08 -7.22 33.63
CA ALA A 318 1.00 -8.19 33.85
C ALA A 318 0.94 -9.34 32.84
N THR A 319 -0.26 -9.90 32.61
CA THR A 319 -0.49 -10.98 31.64
C THR A 319 -0.08 -10.59 30.22
N PRO A 320 -0.57 -9.47 29.63
CA PRO A 320 -0.17 -9.10 28.27
C PRO A 320 1.32 -8.77 28.16
N THR A 321 1.92 -8.16 29.18
CA THR A 321 3.37 -7.86 29.18
C THR A 321 4.20 -9.16 29.18
N ARG A 322 3.83 -10.16 29.99
CA ARG A 322 4.49 -11.49 29.99
C ARG A 322 4.33 -12.22 28.66
N THR A 323 3.16 -12.15 28.05
CA THR A 323 2.93 -12.73 26.72
C THR A 323 3.80 -12.07 25.66
N LYS A 324 3.93 -10.74 25.68
CA LYS A 324 4.80 -10.00 24.76
C LYS A 324 6.26 -10.40 24.93
N ILE A 325 6.77 -10.50 26.17
CA ILE A 325 8.12 -10.99 26.46
C ILE A 325 8.32 -12.40 25.88
N SER A 326 7.41 -13.33 26.17
CA SER A 326 7.52 -14.72 25.68
C SER A 326 7.51 -14.81 24.15
N ASN A 327 6.72 -13.98 23.48
CA ASN A 327 6.65 -13.96 22.01
C ASN A 327 7.94 -13.40 21.40
N LEU A 328 8.48 -12.31 21.95
CA LEU A 328 9.75 -11.73 21.51
C LEU A 328 10.93 -12.68 21.72
N GLU A 329 10.98 -13.39 22.85
CA GLU A 329 12.01 -14.41 23.10
C GLU A 329 11.92 -15.56 22.09
N LYS A 330 10.71 -16.08 21.83
CA LYS A 330 10.50 -17.12 20.81
C LYS A 330 10.90 -16.64 19.42
N PHE A 331 10.59 -15.40 19.09
CA PHE A 331 11.00 -14.80 17.81
C PHE A 331 12.52 -14.75 17.68
N ARG A 332 13.20 -14.21 18.70
CA ARG A 332 14.66 -14.15 18.77
C ARG A 332 15.29 -15.54 18.60
N SER A 333 14.82 -16.54 19.36
CA SER A 333 15.36 -17.90 19.26
C SER A 333 15.17 -18.51 17.87
N LYS A 334 14.03 -18.27 17.21
CA LYS A 334 13.79 -18.75 15.84
C LYS A 334 14.67 -18.05 14.82
N MET A 335 14.89 -16.74 14.99
CA MET A 335 15.76 -15.96 14.13
C MET A 335 17.21 -16.47 14.22
N LEU A 336 17.72 -16.68 15.44
CA LEU A 336 19.06 -17.24 15.65
C LEU A 336 19.20 -18.65 15.07
N ALA A 337 18.20 -19.52 15.27
CA ALA A 337 18.19 -20.85 14.69
C ALA A 337 18.19 -20.83 13.15
N ALA A 338 17.43 -19.92 12.53
CA ALA A 338 17.42 -19.76 11.07
C ALA A 338 18.77 -19.23 10.54
N PHE A 339 19.45 -18.37 11.30
CA PHE A 339 20.77 -17.87 10.96
C PHE A 339 21.85 -18.96 11.08
N GLU A 340 21.81 -19.77 12.14
CA GLU A 340 22.67 -20.95 12.28
C GLU A 340 22.44 -21.93 11.12
N GLU A 341 21.19 -22.20 10.74
CA GLU A 341 20.87 -23.05 9.59
C GLU A 341 21.44 -22.48 8.29
N TYR A 342 21.26 -21.18 8.03
CA TYR A 342 21.80 -20.50 6.85
C TYR A 342 23.33 -20.59 6.77
N THR A 343 24.03 -20.28 7.87
CA THR A 343 25.49 -20.32 7.93
C THR A 343 26.08 -21.73 7.87
N HIS A 344 25.33 -22.76 8.27
CA HIS A 344 25.75 -24.16 8.17
C HIS A 344 25.50 -24.78 6.78
N VAL A 345 24.53 -24.29 6.01
CA VAL A 345 24.22 -24.82 4.66
C VAL A 345 25.36 -24.52 3.68
N ASP A 346 26.00 -23.35 3.78
CA ASP A 346 27.10 -22.96 2.88
C ASP A 346 28.41 -23.73 3.10
N GLN A 347 28.58 -24.39 4.26
CA GLN A 347 29.78 -25.19 4.54
C GLN A 347 29.68 -26.64 4.02
N LYS A 348 28.53 -27.05 3.48
CA LYS A 348 28.26 -28.45 3.15
C LYS A 348 28.30 -28.80 1.67
N THR A 349 28.70 -27.90 0.77
CA THR A 349 29.01 -28.23 -0.63
C THR A 349 30.36 -28.94 -0.73
N PRO A 350 30.42 -30.27 -0.95
CA PRO A 350 31.68 -30.95 -1.22
C PRO A 350 32.01 -30.79 -2.71
N ASN A 351 33.29 -30.51 -3.00
CA ASN A 351 33.86 -30.71 -4.34
C ASN A 351 33.74 -32.15 -4.81
#